data_AF-A0A7T7UZJ5-F1
#
_entry.id   AF-A0A7T7UZJ5-F1
#
_cell.length_a   1.000
_cell.length_b   1.000
_cell.length_c   1.000
_cell.angle_alpha   90.00
_cell.angle_beta   90.00
_cell.angle_gamma   90.00
#
_symmetry.space_group_name_H-M   'P 1'
#
loop_
_entity.id
_entity.type
_entity.pdbx_description
1 polymer ?
#
loop_
_entity_poly.entity_id
_entity_poly.type
_entity_poly.pdbx_seq_one_letter_code
_entity_poly.pdbx_strand_id
1 'polypeptide(L)'
;MSYDIQLFRTETKEREQLSKDENFFDHEENLEPFTEEQFNKLKKRLEGYGYELIKESEHGLEYKNKEHGVDVLLTDRGLYFIATWSQDAIFEAGMTASEFTDTEEFVKYDPQNGGWEEF
;
A
#
# COMPACT_ATOMS: atom_id res chain seq x y z
N MET A 1 -15.38 -9.18 -6.09
CA MET A 1 -14.16 -9.76 -5.51
C MET A 1 -13.01 -8.99 -6.14
N SER A 2 -12.23 -8.33 -5.29
CA SER A 2 -11.13 -7.41 -5.61
C SER A 2 -9.82 -8.04 -5.15
N TYR A 3 -8.70 -7.49 -5.61
CA TYR A 3 -7.38 -7.88 -5.18
C TYR A 3 -6.74 -6.72 -4.43
N ASP A 4 -6.37 -6.97 -3.18
CA ASP A 4 -5.88 -5.95 -2.26
C ASP A 4 -4.38 -6.18 -1.98
N ILE A 5 -3.55 -5.19 -2.29
CA ILE A 5 -2.11 -5.16 -2.01
C ILE A 5 -1.85 -4.02 -1.04
N GLN A 6 -1.09 -4.28 0.00
CA GLN A 6 -0.82 -3.30 1.05
C GLN A 6 0.66 -2.99 1.09
N LEU A 7 0.99 -1.76 1.45
CA LEU A 7 2.35 -1.25 1.54
C LEU A 7 2.51 -0.56 2.88
N PHE A 8 3.47 -1.06 3.65
CA PHE A 8 3.79 -0.57 4.99
C PHE A 8 5.27 -0.22 5.07
N ARG A 9 5.69 0.45 6.15
CA ARG A 9 7.11 0.66 6.42
C ARG A 9 7.79 -0.66 6.79
N THR A 10 9.06 -0.79 6.45
CA THR A 10 9.88 -1.95 6.85
C THR A 10 9.85 -2.16 8.37
N GLU A 11 9.85 -1.06 9.14
CA GLU A 11 9.72 -1.07 10.60
C GLU A 11 8.43 -1.75 11.09
N THR A 12 7.33 -1.65 10.33
CA THR A 12 6.05 -2.32 10.65
C THR A 12 6.19 -3.85 10.50
N LYS A 13 6.86 -4.32 9.45
CA LYS A 13 7.17 -5.75 9.27
C LYS A 13 8.07 -6.27 10.38
N GLU A 14 9.10 -5.51 10.77
CA GLU A 14 9.96 -5.90 11.90
C GLU A 14 9.16 -6.03 13.20
N ARG A 15 8.26 -5.08 13.48
CA ARG A 15 7.39 -5.13 14.67
C ARG A 15 6.41 -6.29 14.64
N GLU A 16 5.84 -6.60 13.48
CA GLU A 16 4.94 -7.75 13.31
C GLU A 16 5.69 -9.06 13.56
N GLN A 17 6.86 -9.23 12.93
CA GLN A 17 7.71 -10.41 13.12
C GLN A 17 8.20 -10.58 14.57
N LEU A 18 8.44 -9.47 15.27
CA LEU A 18 8.83 -9.47 16.69
C LEU A 18 7.64 -9.79 17.61
N SER A 19 6.46 -9.23 17.32
CA SER A 19 5.25 -9.43 18.13
C SER A 19 4.63 -10.80 17.93
N LYS A 20 4.76 -11.38 16.72
CA LYS A 20 4.12 -12.64 16.30
C LYS A 20 2.61 -12.67 16.57
N ASP A 21 1.98 -11.49 16.51
CA ASP A 21 0.58 -11.35 16.81
C ASP A 21 -0.24 -11.57 15.53
N GLU A 22 -1.12 -12.57 15.53
CA GLU A 22 -1.96 -12.87 14.35
C GLU A 22 -2.96 -11.75 14.02
N ASN A 23 -3.24 -10.85 14.97
CA ASN A 23 -4.11 -9.68 14.79
C ASN A 23 -3.31 -8.37 14.75
N PHE A 24 -2.00 -8.41 14.47
CA PHE A 24 -1.15 -7.22 14.46
C PHE A 24 -1.71 -6.07 13.62
N PHE A 25 -2.28 -6.40 12.44
CA PHE A 25 -2.88 -5.44 11.51
C PHE A 25 -4.26 -4.92 11.94
N ASP A 26 -4.94 -5.58 12.89
CA ASP A 26 -6.21 -5.10 13.46
C ASP A 26 -5.98 -3.88 14.35
N HIS A 27 -4.76 -3.78 14.90
CA HIS A 27 -4.32 -2.70 15.76
C HIS A 27 -3.54 -1.66 14.95
N GLU A 28 -4.22 -0.60 14.50
CA GLU A 28 -3.55 0.46 13.73
C GLU A 28 -2.40 1.15 14.51
N GLU A 29 -2.40 1.09 15.84
CA GLU A 29 -1.33 1.56 16.71
C GLU A 29 -0.01 0.80 16.54
N ASN A 30 -0.08 -0.43 16.02
CA ASN A 30 1.09 -1.24 15.70
C ASN A 30 1.74 -0.84 14.36
N LEU A 31 0.97 -0.21 13.47
CA LEU A 31 1.42 0.23 12.16
C LEU A 31 2.21 1.53 12.31
N GLU A 32 3.46 1.52 11.84
CA GLU A 32 4.30 2.70 11.92
C GLU A 32 3.84 3.75 10.89
N PRO A 33 3.51 4.98 11.33
CA PRO A 33 3.13 6.05 10.43
C PRO A 33 4.30 6.42 9.50
N PHE A 34 3.95 6.79 8.27
CA PHE A 34 4.85 7.37 7.30
C PHE A 34 5.36 8.73 7.79
N THR A 35 6.61 9.04 7.47
CA THR A 35 7.08 10.41 7.65
C THR A 35 6.43 11.33 6.61
N GLU A 36 6.38 12.63 6.89
CA GLU A 36 5.87 13.62 5.93
C GLU A 36 6.59 13.54 4.57
N GLU A 37 7.88 13.22 4.57
CA GLU A 37 8.67 13.02 3.36
C GLU A 37 8.23 11.77 2.58
N GLN A 38 8.04 10.65 3.28
CA GLN A 38 7.55 9.40 2.69
C GLN A 38 6.15 9.59 2.11
N PHE A 39 5.23 10.15 2.89
CA PHE A 39 3.87 10.41 2.44
C PHE A 39 3.83 11.28 1.17
N ASN A 40 4.60 12.38 1.15
CA ASN A 40 4.68 13.24 -0.02
C ASN A 40 5.33 12.55 -1.23
N LYS A 41 6.29 11.64 -1.01
CA LYS A 41 6.93 10.85 -2.06
C LYS A 41 5.94 9.85 -2.67
N LEU A 42 5.18 9.14 -1.83
CA LEU A 42 4.11 8.23 -2.27
C LEU A 42 3.07 8.98 -3.10
N LYS A 43 2.58 10.12 -2.58
CA LYS A 43 1.64 10.99 -3.29
C LYS A 43 2.15 11.42 -4.66
N LYS A 44 3.36 11.99 -4.74
CA LYS A 44 3.95 12.43 -6.01
C LYS A 44 4.15 11.28 -7.00
N ARG A 45 4.51 10.09 -6.50
CA ARG A 45 4.62 8.90 -7.34
C ARG A 45 3.25 8.52 -7.91
N LEU A 46 2.22 8.40 -7.07
CA LEU A 46 0.85 8.08 -7.51
C LEU A 46 0.37 9.05 -8.62
N GLU A 47 0.54 10.36 -8.41
CA GLU A 47 0.20 11.37 -9.42
C GLU A 47 1.03 11.18 -10.71
N GLY A 48 2.29 10.78 -10.60
CA GLY A 48 3.17 10.47 -11.74
C GLY A 48 2.80 9.19 -12.51
N TYR A 49 2.21 8.20 -11.85
CA TYR A 49 1.69 6.98 -12.47
C TYR A 49 0.28 7.15 -13.07
N GLY A 50 -0.32 8.35 -12.98
CA GLY A 50 -1.65 8.63 -13.54
C GLY A 50 -2.81 8.32 -12.60
N TYR A 51 -2.54 8.12 -11.31
CA TYR A 51 -3.61 8.00 -10.32
C TYR A 51 -4.20 9.38 -10.01
N GLU A 52 -5.51 9.52 -10.20
CA GLU A 52 -6.22 10.77 -9.90
C GLU A 52 -6.78 10.73 -8.47
N LEU A 53 -6.54 11.79 -7.69
CA LEU A 53 -7.17 11.94 -6.37
C LEU A 53 -8.68 12.07 -6.54
N ILE A 54 -9.42 11.12 -5.99
CA ILE A 54 -10.89 11.09 -6.02
C ILE A 54 -11.46 11.74 -4.77
N LYS A 55 -10.84 11.50 -3.61
CA LYS A 55 -11.35 11.98 -2.33
C LYS A 55 -10.24 12.12 -1.30
N GLU A 56 -10.31 13.17 -0.52
CA GLU A 56 -9.45 13.42 0.64
C GLU A 56 -10.34 13.41 1.89
N SER A 57 -10.00 12.59 2.87
CA SER A 57 -10.73 12.45 4.14
C SER A 57 -9.74 12.40 5.30
N GLU A 58 -10.24 12.50 6.53
CA GLU A 58 -9.43 12.32 7.76
C GLU A 58 -8.74 10.94 7.85
N HIS A 59 -9.31 9.94 7.16
CA HIS A 59 -8.74 8.59 7.08
C HIS A 59 -7.61 8.45 6.04
N GLY A 60 -7.45 9.43 5.14
CA GLY A 60 -6.44 9.37 4.07
C GLY A 60 -6.93 9.91 2.72
N LEU A 61 -6.13 9.66 1.70
CA LEU A 61 -6.30 10.09 0.32
C LEU A 61 -6.68 8.90 -0.57
N GLU A 62 -7.87 8.95 -1.15
CA GLU A 62 -8.37 7.98 -2.11
C GLU A 62 -8.01 8.44 -3.52
N TYR A 63 -7.19 7.67 -4.21
CA TYR A 63 -6.84 7.82 -5.60
C TYR A 63 -7.45 6.71 -6.45
N LYS A 64 -7.61 6.97 -7.74
CA LYS A 64 -8.10 5.97 -8.70
C LYS A 64 -7.40 6.12 -10.04
N ASN A 65 -6.96 4.99 -10.57
CA ASN A 65 -6.50 4.87 -11.93
C ASN A 65 -7.67 4.45 -12.83
N LYS A 66 -8.17 5.37 -13.65
CA LYS A 66 -9.27 5.11 -14.59
C LYS A 66 -8.84 4.27 -15.79
N GLU A 67 -7.55 4.27 -16.14
CA GLU A 67 -7.02 3.50 -17.27
C GLU A 67 -6.98 2.01 -16.93
N HIS A 68 -6.51 1.67 -15.73
CA HIS A 68 -6.24 0.29 -15.34
C HIS A 68 -7.23 -0.28 -14.31
N GLY A 69 -8.12 0.55 -13.77
CA GLY A 69 -9.14 0.10 -12.82
C GLY A 69 -8.55 -0.34 -11.49
N VAL A 70 -7.59 0.44 -10.98
CA VAL A 70 -6.95 0.25 -9.68
C VAL A 70 -7.30 1.44 -8.80
N ASP A 71 -7.95 1.18 -7.67
CA ASP A 71 -8.22 2.16 -6.64
C ASP A 71 -7.06 2.12 -5.61
N VAL A 72 -6.66 3.25 -5.05
CA VAL A 72 -5.55 3.33 -4.11
C VAL A 72 -5.94 4.20 -2.94
N LEU A 73 -5.77 3.70 -1.72
CA LEU A 73 -5.99 4.45 -0.49
C LEU A 73 -4.63 4.70 0.19
N LEU A 74 -4.18 5.94 0.16
CA LEU A 74 -2.99 6.40 0.86
C LEU A 74 -3.39 6.95 2.23
N THR A 75 -3.05 6.25 3.30
CA THR A 75 -3.25 6.69 4.69
C THR A 75 -1.93 7.14 5.29
N ASP A 76 -1.97 7.72 6.48
CA ASP A 76 -0.76 8.08 7.25
C ASP A 76 0.08 6.84 7.61
N ARG A 77 -0.52 5.65 7.69
CA ARG A 77 0.12 4.42 8.20
C ARG A 77 0.36 3.32 7.16
N GLY A 78 -0.26 3.44 6.00
CA GLY A 78 -0.25 2.38 4.99
C GLY A 78 -0.81 2.86 3.66
N LEU A 79 -0.36 2.20 2.59
CA LEU A 79 -0.84 2.42 1.23
C LEU A 79 -1.52 1.14 0.74
N TYR A 80 -2.79 1.24 0.35
CA TYR A 80 -3.63 0.11 -0.02
C TYR A 80 -4.03 0.21 -1.48
N PHE A 81 -3.59 -0.71 -2.32
CA PHE A 81 -4.00 -0.84 -3.71
C PHE A 81 -5.12 -1.86 -3.80
N ILE A 82 -6.23 -1.45 -4.37
CA ILE A 82 -7.47 -2.20 -4.53
C ILE A 82 -7.68 -2.36 -6.04
N ALA A 83 -7.14 -3.42 -6.60
CA ALA A 83 -7.31 -3.76 -8.00
C ALA A 83 -8.63 -4.51 -8.23
N THR A 84 -9.25 -4.26 -9.37
CA THR A 84 -10.30 -5.15 -9.87
C THR A 84 -9.71 -6.54 -10.19
N TRP A 85 -10.55 -7.58 -10.27
CA TRP A 85 -10.08 -8.95 -10.59
C TRP A 85 -9.59 -9.16 -12.02
N SER A 86 -9.16 -8.10 -12.68
CA SER A 86 -8.54 -8.15 -14.00
C SER A 86 -7.06 -8.43 -13.84
N GLN A 87 -6.51 -9.35 -14.65
CA GLN A 87 -5.10 -9.70 -14.59
C GLN A 87 -4.20 -8.48 -14.83
N ASP A 88 -4.59 -7.57 -15.74
CA ASP A 88 -3.92 -6.27 -15.94
C ASP A 88 -3.92 -5.40 -14.68
N ALA A 89 -5.06 -5.26 -14.01
CA ALA A 89 -5.18 -4.42 -12.81
C ALA A 89 -4.34 -4.98 -11.65
N ILE A 90 -4.37 -6.29 -11.44
CA ILE A 90 -3.56 -6.97 -10.42
C ILE A 90 -2.08 -6.82 -10.72
N PHE A 91 -1.69 -7.03 -11.99
CA PHE A 91 -0.31 -6.91 -12.42
C PHE A 91 0.21 -5.48 -12.25
N GLU A 92 -0.58 -4.48 -12.63
CA GLU A 92 -0.22 -3.08 -12.45
C GLU A 92 -0.12 -2.67 -10.98
N ALA A 93 -1.10 -3.06 -10.15
CA ALA A 93 -1.06 -2.79 -8.72
C ALA A 93 0.18 -3.44 -8.08
N GLY A 94 0.49 -4.68 -8.46
CA GLY A 94 1.68 -5.39 -7.97
C GLY A 94 2.99 -4.77 -8.44
N MET A 95 3.06 -4.33 -9.70
CA MET A 95 4.24 -3.65 -10.25
C MET A 95 4.46 -2.30 -9.58
N THR A 96 3.40 -1.49 -9.49
CA THR A 96 3.42 -0.21 -8.79
C THR A 96 3.88 -0.43 -7.34
N ALA A 97 3.28 -1.38 -6.62
CA ALA A 97 3.69 -1.65 -5.25
C ALA A 97 5.16 -2.08 -5.14
N SER A 98 5.66 -2.89 -6.09
CA SER A 98 7.06 -3.34 -6.09
C SER A 98 8.05 -2.20 -6.37
N GLU A 99 7.72 -1.27 -7.27
CA GLU A 99 8.52 -0.05 -7.50
C GLU A 99 8.58 0.86 -6.27
N PHE A 100 7.57 0.78 -5.40
CA PHE A 100 7.53 1.50 -4.15
C PHE A 100 8.39 0.82 -3.08
N THR A 101 8.49 -0.50 -3.08
CA THR A 101 9.40 -1.25 -2.18
C THR A 101 10.88 -1.16 -2.57
N ASP A 102 11.21 -0.77 -3.81
CA ASP A 102 12.59 -0.64 -4.31
C ASP A 102 13.48 0.28 -3.45
N THR A 103 12.87 1.26 -2.78
CA THR A 103 13.62 2.19 -1.91
C THR A 103 14.03 1.60 -0.57
N GLU A 104 13.71 0.32 -0.29
CA GLU A 104 13.96 -0.41 0.98
C GLU A 104 13.26 0.20 2.23
N GLU A 105 12.65 1.38 2.08
CA GLU A 105 11.86 2.08 3.07
C GLU A 105 10.50 1.40 3.35
N PHE A 106 10.00 0.66 2.35
CA PHE A 106 8.66 0.07 2.37
C PHE A 106 8.70 -1.40 2.00
N VAL A 107 7.69 -2.11 2.50
CA VAL A 107 7.48 -3.54 2.32
C VAL A 107 6.07 -3.78 1.82
N LYS A 108 5.96 -4.65 0.83
CA LYS A 108 4.67 -5.07 0.29
C LYS A 108 4.12 -6.22 1.13
N TYR A 109 2.86 -6.11 1.52
CA TYR A 109 2.09 -7.14 2.17
C TYR A 109 0.92 -7.53 1.26
N ASP A 110 0.92 -8.80 0.86
CA ASP A 110 -0.12 -9.36 0.03
C ASP A 110 -0.89 -10.44 0.79
N PRO A 111 -2.03 -10.11 1.42
CA PRO A 111 -2.81 -11.07 2.19
C PRO A 111 -3.32 -12.25 1.33
N GLN A 112 -3.39 -12.08 0.00
CA GLN A 112 -3.87 -13.10 -0.92
C GLN A 112 -2.74 -13.99 -1.45
N ASN A 113 -1.48 -13.53 -1.38
CA ASN A 113 -0.29 -14.25 -1.86
C ASN A 113 0.64 -14.71 -0.72
N GLY A 114 0.11 -14.91 0.49
CA GLY A 114 0.86 -15.50 1.59
C GLY A 114 1.56 -14.50 2.53
N GLY A 115 1.20 -13.22 2.45
CA GLY A 115 1.63 -12.18 3.40
C GLY A 115 2.75 -11.31 2.87
N TRP A 116 3.77 -11.05 3.69
CA TRP A 116 4.88 -10.17 3.33
C TRP A 116 5.68 -10.69 2.14
N GLU A 117 6.01 -9.79 1.20
CA GLU A 117 6.99 -10.11 0.17
C GLU A 117 8.37 -10.31 0.82
N GLU A 118 8.95 -11.49 0.62
CA GLU A 118 10.32 -11.83 1.00
C GLU A 118 11.22 -11.61 -0.21
N PHE A 119 12.17 -10.68 -0.10
CA PHE A 119 13.22 -10.42 -1.09
C PHE A 119 14.39 -11.39 -0.91
#